data_AF-A0A378C204-F1
#
_entry.id   AF-A0A378C204-F1
#
_cell.length_a   1.000
_cell.length_b   1.000
_cell.length_c   1.000
_cell.angle_alpha   90.00
_cell.angle_beta   90.00
_cell.angle_gamma   90.00
#
_symmetry.space_group_name_H-M   'P 1'
#
loop_
_entity.id
_entity.type
_entity.pdbx_description
1 polymer ?
#
loop_
_entity_poly.entity_id
_entity_poly.type
_entity_poly.pdbx_seq_one_letter_code
_entity_poly.pdbx_strand_id
1 'polypeptide(L)'
;MGFGMTTILLNLANSGLFAFDVAILAMGIFYGGIAQIFAGLLEYKKGNTFGLTAFTSYGSFWLTLVAILLMPKMGLADAPNAHFLGMYLGLWGVFTLFMFFGTLKAARMLQFVFLSLTVLFALLAIGHLADNEGIVKVAGWVGLICGASAIYLAMGEVLNEQFGRTVLPIGEPR
;
A
#
# COMPACT_ATOMS: atom_id res chain seq x y z
N MET A 1 -7.97 5.60 2.26
CA MET A 1 -8.92 4.94 1.32
C MET A 1 -8.24 4.44 0.04
N GLY A 2 -7.64 5.31 -0.79
CA GLY A 2 -6.92 4.93 -2.02
C GLY A 2 -5.99 3.72 -1.88
N PHE A 3 -5.00 3.86 -1.00
CA PHE A 3 -4.10 2.76 -0.62
C PHE A 3 -4.85 1.48 -0.22
N GLY A 4 -5.73 1.56 0.77
CA GLY A 4 -6.35 0.38 1.38
C GLY A 4 -7.18 -0.46 0.40
N MET A 5 -8.00 0.19 -0.44
CA MET A 5 -8.84 -0.51 -1.42
C MET A 5 -8.00 -1.17 -2.51
N THR A 6 -7.02 -0.46 -3.07
CA THR A 6 -6.16 -1.00 -4.13
C THR A 6 -5.28 -2.13 -3.61
N THR A 7 -4.78 -2.00 -2.37
CA THR A 7 -4.03 -3.07 -1.69
C THR A 7 -4.86 -4.33 -1.51
N ILE A 8 -6.14 -4.21 -1.11
CA ILE A 8 -7.04 -5.38 -1.01
C ILE A 8 -7.19 -6.06 -2.37
N LEU A 9 -7.51 -5.31 -3.42
CA LEU A 9 -7.76 -5.87 -4.75
C LEU A 9 -6.54 -6.60 -5.32
N LEU A 10 -5.35 -6.00 -5.20
CA LEU A 10 -4.10 -6.66 -5.60
C LEU A 10 -3.89 -7.97 -4.82
N ASN A 11 -4.17 -7.96 -3.52
CA ASN A 11 -3.88 -9.10 -2.66
C ASN A 11 -4.96 -10.20 -2.65
N LEU A 12 -6.16 -9.90 -3.16
CA LEU A 12 -7.11 -10.94 -3.58
C LEU A 12 -6.53 -11.80 -4.72
N ALA A 13 -5.78 -11.19 -5.65
CA ALA A 13 -5.07 -11.92 -6.68
C ALA A 13 -3.84 -12.66 -6.11
N ASN A 14 -3.00 -11.99 -5.31
CA ASN A 14 -1.80 -12.63 -4.73
C ASN A 14 -2.13 -13.82 -3.83
N SER A 15 -3.23 -13.76 -3.07
CA SER A 15 -3.69 -14.87 -2.21
C SER A 15 -4.18 -16.09 -3.02
N GLY A 16 -4.42 -15.93 -4.32
CA GLY A 16 -4.96 -16.96 -5.19
C GLY A 16 -6.48 -17.13 -5.11
N LEU A 17 -7.19 -16.22 -4.43
CA LEU A 17 -8.66 -16.24 -4.36
C LEU A 17 -9.29 -15.83 -5.70
N PHE A 18 -8.64 -14.95 -6.43
CA PHE A 18 -9.07 -14.48 -7.74
C PHE A 18 -7.89 -14.46 -8.72
N ALA A 19 -8.18 -14.55 -10.02
CA ALA A 19 -7.20 -14.22 -11.03
C ALA A 19 -6.95 -12.69 -11.04
N PHE A 20 -5.81 -12.27 -11.58
CA PHE A 20 -5.54 -10.85 -11.82
C PHE A 20 -6.58 -10.25 -12.77
N ASP A 21 -7.18 -9.12 -12.39
CA ASP A 21 -8.23 -8.43 -13.15
C ASP A 21 -7.85 -6.98 -13.46
N VAL A 22 -8.41 -6.42 -14.55
CA VAL A 22 -8.19 -5.04 -14.98
C VAL A 22 -8.59 -4.01 -13.91
N ALA A 23 -9.53 -4.35 -13.02
CA ALA A 23 -9.91 -3.50 -11.89
C ALA A 23 -8.70 -3.13 -11.00
N ILE A 24 -7.72 -4.04 -10.85
CA ILE A 24 -6.49 -3.78 -10.09
C ILE A 24 -5.68 -2.66 -10.76
N LEU A 25 -5.56 -2.68 -12.09
CA LEU A 25 -4.84 -1.66 -12.85
C LEU A 25 -5.57 -0.32 -12.79
N ALA A 26 -6.89 -0.31 -13.00
CA ALA A 26 -7.70 0.91 -12.92
C ALA A 26 -7.60 1.58 -11.54
N MET A 27 -7.73 0.79 -10.48
CA MET A 27 -7.59 1.27 -9.10
C MET A 27 -6.16 1.71 -8.79
N GLY A 28 -5.16 1.01 -9.32
CA GLY A 28 -3.75 1.40 -9.25
C GLY A 28 -3.48 2.77 -9.89
N ILE A 29 -4.07 3.06 -11.04
CA ILE A 29 -3.91 4.36 -11.70
C ILE A 29 -4.59 5.46 -10.89
N PHE A 30 -5.90 5.33 -10.67
CA PHE A 30 -6.71 6.47 -10.27
C PHE A 30 -6.82 6.66 -8.77
N TYR A 31 -6.88 5.57 -7.99
CA TYR A 31 -7.21 5.66 -6.57
C TYR A 31 -6.03 5.36 -5.65
N GLY A 32 -5.38 4.21 -5.85
CA GLY A 32 -4.10 3.92 -5.23
C GLY A 32 -3.02 4.90 -5.71
N GLY A 33 -3.06 5.31 -6.98
CA GLY A 33 -2.09 6.23 -7.57
C GLY A 33 -2.45 7.70 -7.39
N ILE A 34 -3.17 8.26 -8.35
CA ILE A 34 -3.42 9.71 -8.49
C ILE A 34 -4.09 10.31 -7.25
N ALA A 35 -5.20 9.73 -6.77
CA ALA A 35 -5.89 10.27 -5.59
C ALA A 35 -5.01 10.25 -4.34
N GLN A 36 -4.15 9.24 -4.20
CA GLN A 36 -3.20 9.16 -3.09
C GLN A 36 -2.06 10.18 -3.22
N ILE A 37 -1.59 10.47 -4.44
CA ILE A 37 -0.67 11.59 -4.69
C ILE A 37 -1.30 12.91 -4.27
N PHE A 38 -2.57 13.17 -4.65
CA PHE A 38 -3.26 14.38 -4.20
C PHE A 38 -3.38 14.47 -2.68
N ALA A 39 -3.69 13.36 -2.00
CA ALA A 39 -3.70 13.32 -0.54
C ALA A 39 -2.33 13.74 0.03
N GLY A 40 -1.23 13.22 -0.52
CA GLY A 40 0.13 13.62 -0.11
C GLY A 40 0.42 15.10 -0.33
N LEU A 41 0.13 15.62 -1.52
CA LEU A 41 0.37 17.03 -1.82
C LEU A 41 -0.41 17.98 -0.90
N LEU A 42 -1.62 17.59 -0.48
CA LEU A 42 -2.43 18.37 0.46
C LEU A 42 -1.85 18.41 1.88
N GLU A 43 -1.04 17.43 2.27
CA GLU A 43 -0.35 17.42 3.57
C GLU A 43 0.73 18.50 3.69
N TYR A 44 1.25 19.02 2.56
CA TYR A 44 2.21 20.13 2.57
C TYR A 44 1.64 21.38 3.26
N LYS A 45 0.39 21.75 2.95
CA LYS A 45 -0.27 22.90 3.59
C LYS A 45 -0.60 22.67 5.06
N LYS A 46 -0.62 21.42 5.51
CA LYS A 46 -0.82 21.05 6.92
C LYS A 46 0.49 20.98 7.71
N GLY A 47 1.64 21.17 7.06
CA GLY A 47 2.96 21.00 7.69
C GLY A 47 3.28 19.54 8.06
N ASN A 48 2.57 18.57 7.50
CA ASN A 48 2.74 17.16 7.81
C ASN A 48 3.71 16.48 6.82
N THR A 49 5.00 16.55 7.13
CA THR A 49 6.06 15.93 6.31
C THR A 49 5.87 14.42 6.16
N PHE A 50 5.46 13.73 7.24
CA PHE A 50 5.26 12.28 7.19
C PHE A 50 4.18 11.89 6.18
N GLY A 51 3.01 12.54 6.26
CA GLY A 51 1.89 12.30 5.35
C GLY A 51 2.23 12.66 3.90
N LEU A 52 2.89 13.80 3.69
CA LEU A 52 3.37 14.22 2.36
C LEU A 52 4.27 13.16 1.73
N THR A 53 5.29 12.70 2.45
CA THR A 53 6.22 11.69 1.96
C THR A 53 5.52 10.34 1.75
N ALA A 54 4.75 9.87 2.73
CA ALA A 54 4.09 8.57 2.64
C ALA A 54 3.11 8.50 1.47
N PHE A 55 2.15 9.42 1.40
CA PHE A 55 1.06 9.31 0.43
C PHE A 55 1.54 9.57 -1.00
N THR A 56 2.41 10.56 -1.21
CA THR A 56 2.96 10.83 -2.55
C THR A 56 3.80 9.67 -3.06
N SER A 57 4.65 9.09 -2.20
CA SER A 57 5.48 7.94 -2.59
C SER A 57 4.65 6.70 -2.89
N TYR A 58 3.72 6.29 -2.02
CA TYR A 58 2.90 5.09 -2.31
C TYR A 58 1.91 5.31 -3.46
N GLY A 59 1.47 6.55 -3.71
CA GLY A 59 0.75 6.86 -4.94
C GLY A 59 1.63 6.63 -6.18
N SER A 60 2.90 7.00 -6.10
CA SER A 60 3.88 6.75 -7.17
C SER A 60 4.23 5.26 -7.30
N PHE A 61 4.27 4.50 -6.20
CA PHE A 61 4.36 3.02 -6.22
C PHE A 61 3.26 2.42 -7.09
N TRP A 62 2.00 2.78 -6.86
CA TRP A 62 0.90 2.24 -7.63
C TRP A 62 0.98 2.58 -9.12
N LEU A 63 1.33 3.82 -9.46
CA LEU A 63 1.52 4.23 -10.86
C LEU A 63 2.68 3.47 -11.53
N THR A 64 3.81 3.32 -10.84
CA THR A 64 4.95 2.58 -11.38
C THR A 64 4.67 1.09 -11.52
N LEU A 65 3.98 0.47 -10.56
CA LEU A 65 3.56 -0.93 -10.66
C LEU A 65 2.63 -1.15 -11.85
N VAL A 66 1.64 -0.28 -12.06
CA VAL A 66 0.76 -0.36 -13.24
C VAL A 66 1.56 -0.21 -14.53
N ALA A 67 2.48 0.77 -14.60
CA ALA A 67 3.31 0.99 -15.78
C ALA A 67 4.15 -0.26 -16.11
N ILE A 68 4.77 -0.88 -15.09
CA ILE A 68 5.54 -2.13 -15.25
C ILE A 68 4.68 -3.25 -15.87
N LEU A 69 3.40 -3.33 -15.50
CA LEU A 69 2.47 -4.36 -16.01
C LEU A 69 1.88 -4.04 -17.38
N LEU A 70 1.79 -2.77 -17.76
CA LEU A 70 1.15 -2.33 -19.01
C LEU A 70 2.14 -2.06 -20.15
N MET A 71 3.33 -1.54 -19.88
CA MET A 71 4.33 -1.23 -20.92
C MET A 71 4.62 -2.42 -21.86
N PRO A 72 4.73 -3.68 -21.37
CA PRO A 72 4.92 -4.82 -22.26
C PRO A 72 3.73 -5.10 -23.17
N LYS A 73 2.51 -4.92 -22.65
CA LYS A 73 1.27 -5.10 -23.43
C LYS A 73 1.09 -4.02 -24.51
N MET A 74 1.76 -2.88 -24.35
CA MET A 74 1.76 -1.77 -25.30
C MET A 74 2.92 -1.87 -26.32
N GLY A 75 3.78 -2.89 -26.21
CA GLY A 75 4.98 -3.02 -27.05
C GLY A 75 6.08 -2.00 -26.73
N LEU A 76 6.07 -1.41 -25.53
CA LEU A 76 7.04 -0.40 -25.11
C LEU A 76 8.24 -0.97 -24.32
N ALA A 77 8.12 -2.20 -23.81
CA ALA A 77 9.15 -2.86 -23.02
C ALA A 77 8.98 -4.39 -23.06
N ASP A 78 10.00 -5.13 -22.63
CA ASP A 78 9.89 -6.57 -22.39
C ASP A 78 9.17 -6.86 -21.07
N ALA A 79 8.68 -8.10 -20.92
CA ALA A 79 8.06 -8.55 -19.68
C ALA A 79 9.03 -8.38 -18.48
N PRO A 80 8.53 -8.00 -17.29
CA PRO A 80 9.40 -7.76 -16.14
C PRO A 80 10.09 -9.05 -15.69
N ASN A 81 11.38 -8.95 -15.40
CA ASN A 81 12.12 -10.01 -14.72
C ASN A 81 11.60 -10.15 -13.28
N ALA A 82 11.20 -11.36 -12.87
CA ALA A 82 10.60 -11.61 -11.56
C ALA A 82 11.54 -11.25 -10.40
N HIS A 83 12.82 -11.63 -10.46
CA HIS A 83 13.79 -11.29 -9.41
C HIS A 83 14.01 -9.78 -9.30
N PHE A 84 14.06 -9.06 -10.44
CA PHE A 84 14.21 -7.60 -10.43
C PHE A 84 12.96 -6.89 -9.90
N LEU A 85 11.76 -7.42 -10.18
CA LEU A 85 10.53 -6.98 -9.52
C LEU A 85 10.59 -7.22 -8.01
N GLY A 86 11.15 -8.35 -7.57
CA GLY A 86 11.43 -8.63 -6.17
C GLY A 86 12.35 -7.59 -5.52
N MET A 87 13.42 -7.17 -6.21
CA MET A 87 14.29 -6.08 -5.75
C MET A 87 13.56 -4.73 -5.66
N TYR A 88 12.74 -4.40 -6.66
CA TYR A 88 11.89 -3.21 -6.64
C TYR A 88 10.96 -3.20 -5.42
N LEU A 89 10.28 -4.31 -5.15
CA LEU A 89 9.41 -4.47 -3.97
C LEU A 89 10.20 -4.43 -2.66
N GLY A 90 11.41 -4.98 -2.64
CA GLY A 90 12.32 -4.93 -1.50
C GLY A 90 12.69 -3.50 -1.10
N LEU A 91 12.97 -2.63 -2.08
CA LEU A 91 13.24 -1.21 -1.82
C LEU A 91 12.02 -0.48 -1.26
N TRP A 92 10.81 -0.78 -1.76
CA TRP A 92 9.58 -0.29 -1.14
C TRP A 92 9.40 -0.80 0.30
N GLY A 93 9.79 -2.04 0.58
CA GLY A 93 9.83 -2.60 1.93
C GLY A 93 10.79 -1.86 2.86
N VAL A 94 12.00 -1.53 2.40
CA VAL A 94 12.98 -0.74 3.17
C VAL A 94 12.42 0.65 3.47
N PHE A 95 11.89 1.36 2.46
CA PHE A 95 11.22 2.64 2.66
C PHE A 95 10.11 2.53 3.71
N THR A 96 9.25 1.51 3.60
CA THR A 96 8.15 1.27 4.53
C THR A 96 8.65 1.04 5.96
N LEU A 97 9.73 0.28 6.14
CA LEU A 97 10.31 0.00 7.46
C LEU A 97 10.80 1.30 8.15
N PHE A 98 11.48 2.18 7.41
CA PHE A 98 11.90 3.47 7.98
C PHE A 98 10.69 4.34 8.33
N MET A 99 9.67 4.37 7.47
CA MET A 99 8.43 5.09 7.74
C MET A 99 7.68 4.49 8.94
N PHE A 100 7.70 3.17 9.14
CA PHE A 100 7.12 2.51 10.31
C PHE A 100 7.71 3.08 11.61
N PHE A 101 9.03 3.23 11.71
CA PHE A 101 9.64 3.86 12.89
C PHE A 101 9.17 5.31 13.11
N GLY A 102 8.84 6.03 12.04
CA GLY A 102 8.20 7.34 12.11
C GLY A 102 6.80 7.34 12.74
N THR A 103 6.10 6.21 12.73
CA THR A 103 4.74 6.08 13.31
C THR A 103 4.72 5.79 14.82
N LEU A 104 5.86 5.58 15.47
CA LEU A 104 5.91 5.14 16.87
C LEU A 104 5.26 6.11 17.87
N LYS A 105 5.10 7.38 17.50
CA LYS A 105 4.37 8.41 18.27
C LYS A 105 2.97 8.73 17.72
N ALA A 106 2.54 8.05 16.68
CA ALA A 106 1.24 8.23 16.04
C ALA A 106 0.19 7.23 16.56
N ALA A 107 -1.01 7.26 15.99
CA ALA A 107 -2.08 6.34 16.32
C ALA A 107 -1.64 4.86 16.16
N ARG A 108 -2.06 3.98 17.09
CA ARG A 108 -1.71 2.55 17.06
C ARG A 108 -2.14 1.88 15.76
N MET A 109 -3.26 2.29 15.20
CA MET A 109 -3.72 1.73 13.94
C MET A 109 -2.80 2.11 12.76
N LEU A 110 -2.21 3.31 12.78
CA LEU A 110 -1.22 3.72 11.77
C LEU A 110 0.07 2.90 11.90
N GLN A 111 0.51 2.61 13.13
CA GLN A 111 1.65 1.71 13.39
C GLN A 111 1.42 0.33 12.79
N PHE A 112 0.23 -0.23 12.99
CA PHE A 112 -0.14 -1.53 12.44
C PHE A 112 -0.20 -1.52 10.90
N VAL A 113 -0.75 -0.47 10.30
CA VAL A 113 -0.76 -0.31 8.84
C VAL A 113 0.66 -0.37 8.29
N PHE A 114 1.60 0.41 8.85
CA PHE A 114 2.97 0.42 8.37
C PHE A 114 3.74 -0.87 8.68
N LEU A 115 3.52 -1.49 9.84
CA LEU A 115 4.15 -2.77 10.17
C LEU A 115 3.69 -3.89 9.22
N SER A 116 2.37 -4.03 9.04
CA SER A 116 1.81 -5.04 8.13
C SER A 116 2.22 -4.77 6.67
N LEU A 117 2.35 -3.51 6.26
CA LEU A 117 2.87 -3.14 4.94
C LEU A 117 4.36 -3.51 4.79
N THR A 118 5.19 -3.32 5.81
CA THR A 118 6.60 -3.76 5.79
C THR A 118 6.68 -5.27 5.59
N VAL A 119 5.88 -6.03 6.35
CA VAL A 119 5.82 -7.49 6.21
C VAL A 119 5.32 -7.89 4.82
N LEU A 120 4.28 -7.22 4.30
CA LEU A 120 3.76 -7.45 2.96
C LEU A 120 4.85 -7.30 1.89
N PHE A 121 5.55 -6.17 1.86
CA PHE A 121 6.61 -5.94 0.88
C PHE A 121 7.77 -6.91 1.03
N ALA A 122 8.17 -7.24 2.27
CA ALA A 122 9.22 -8.22 2.51
C ALA A 122 8.84 -9.61 1.97
N LEU A 123 7.61 -10.07 2.23
CA LEU A 123 7.13 -11.35 1.74
C LEU A 123 7.01 -11.37 0.21
N LEU A 124 6.46 -10.32 -0.41
CA LEU A 124 6.39 -10.24 -1.88
C LEU A 124 7.80 -10.24 -2.50
N ALA A 125 8.73 -9.47 -1.95
CA ALA A 125 10.12 -9.43 -2.41
C ALA A 125 10.78 -10.81 -2.31
N ILE A 126 10.68 -11.47 -1.15
CA ILE A 126 11.24 -12.82 -0.93
C ILE A 126 10.57 -13.83 -1.86
N GLY A 127 9.25 -13.79 -2.01
CA GLY A 127 8.50 -14.70 -2.87
C GLY A 127 8.95 -14.61 -4.33
N HIS A 128 9.18 -13.41 -4.86
CA HIS A 128 9.69 -13.20 -6.21
C HIS A 128 11.18 -13.52 -6.36
N LEU A 129 12.01 -13.23 -5.35
CA LEU A 129 13.45 -13.51 -5.42
C LEU A 129 13.75 -15.01 -5.32
N ALA A 130 12.93 -15.76 -4.58
CA ALA A 130 13.09 -17.20 -4.34
C ALA A 130 12.16 -18.07 -5.20
N ASP A 131 11.45 -17.49 -6.18
CA ASP A 131 10.47 -18.17 -7.04
C ASP A 131 9.45 -19.03 -6.26
N ASN A 132 8.98 -18.52 -5.11
CA ASN A 132 8.11 -19.24 -4.19
C ASN A 132 6.70 -18.65 -4.15
N GLU A 133 5.80 -19.24 -4.95
CA GLU A 133 4.39 -18.84 -4.99
C GLU A 133 3.67 -19.01 -3.64
N GLY A 134 4.11 -19.95 -2.80
CA GLY A 134 3.55 -20.14 -1.47
C GLY A 134 3.75 -18.91 -0.59
N ILE A 135 4.93 -18.29 -0.65
CA ILE A 135 5.23 -17.04 0.05
C ILE A 135 4.39 -15.88 -0.50
N VAL A 136 4.20 -15.80 -1.82
CA VAL A 136 3.35 -14.77 -2.44
C VAL A 136 1.89 -14.92 -1.98
N LYS A 137 1.37 -16.15 -1.86
CA LYS A 137 0.02 -16.41 -1.32
C LYS A 137 -0.13 -15.96 0.13
N VAL A 138 0.88 -16.23 0.98
CA VAL A 138 0.90 -15.74 2.36
C VAL A 138 0.95 -14.20 2.39
N ALA A 139 1.76 -13.59 1.52
CA ALA A 139 1.81 -12.15 1.36
C ALA A 139 0.43 -11.57 0.99
N GLY A 140 -0.31 -12.25 0.11
CA GLY A 140 -1.70 -11.92 -0.21
C GLY A 140 -2.58 -11.77 1.03
N TRP A 141 -2.59 -12.77 1.92
CA TRP A 141 -3.37 -12.68 3.16
C TRP A 141 -2.93 -11.52 4.07
N VAL A 142 -1.62 -11.30 4.21
CA VAL A 142 -1.09 -10.14 4.94
C VAL A 142 -1.57 -8.83 4.30
N GLY A 143 -1.59 -8.75 2.98
CA GLY A 143 -2.03 -7.58 2.24
C GLY A 143 -3.52 -7.28 2.38
N LEU A 144 -4.37 -8.30 2.48
CA LEU A 144 -5.79 -8.11 2.80
C LEU A 144 -5.96 -7.46 4.18
N ILE A 145 -5.23 -7.94 5.19
CA ILE A 145 -5.25 -7.37 6.55
C ILE A 145 -4.70 -5.94 6.54
N CYS A 146 -3.57 -5.71 5.87
CA CYS A 146 -2.97 -4.40 5.71
C CYS A 146 -3.96 -3.41 5.09
N GLY A 147 -4.57 -3.76 3.95
CA GLY A 147 -5.52 -2.89 3.26
C GLY A 147 -6.78 -2.62 4.07
N ALA A 148 -7.33 -3.64 4.74
CA ALA A 148 -8.50 -3.49 5.62
C ALA A 148 -8.20 -2.57 6.80
N SER A 149 -7.03 -2.69 7.43
CA SER A 149 -6.62 -1.82 8.53
C SER A 149 -6.46 -0.36 8.11
N ALA A 150 -6.01 -0.10 6.88
CA ALA A 150 -5.92 1.25 6.33
C ALA A 150 -7.29 1.86 6.01
N ILE A 151 -8.27 1.04 5.59
CA ILE A 151 -9.66 1.48 5.45
C ILE A 151 -10.25 1.80 6.82
N TYR A 152 -10.04 0.93 7.81
CA TYR A 152 -10.50 1.16 9.18
C TYR A 152 -9.93 2.46 9.77
N LEU A 153 -8.62 2.70 9.63
CA LEU A 153 -8.00 3.95 10.07
C LEU A 153 -8.64 5.16 9.39
N ALA A 154 -8.77 5.14 8.05
CA ALA A 154 -9.33 6.26 7.31
C ALA A 154 -10.79 6.54 7.68
N MET A 155 -11.61 5.51 7.90
CA MET A 155 -12.99 5.68 8.35
C MET A 155 -13.06 6.10 9.82
N GLY A 156 -12.12 5.67 10.65
CA GLY A 156 -12.01 6.12 12.02
C GLY A 156 -11.69 7.61 12.11
N GLU A 157 -10.74 8.10 11.33
CA GLU A 157 -10.43 9.54 11.22
C GLU A 157 -11.66 10.34 10.79
N VAL A 158 -12.34 9.93 9.71
CA VAL A 158 -13.54 10.61 9.20
C VAL A 158 -14.66 10.62 10.25
N LEU A 159 -15.01 9.47 10.82
CA LEU A 159 -16.13 9.39 11.76
C LEU A 159 -15.82 10.07 13.09
N ASN A 160 -14.60 9.96 13.60
CA ASN A 160 -14.23 10.63 14.85
C ASN A 160 -14.28 12.15 14.70
N GLU A 161 -13.82 12.68 13.56
CA GLU A 161 -13.90 14.11 13.24
C GLU A 161 -15.36 14.58 13.10
N GLN A 162 -16.17 13.87 12.30
CA GLN A 162 -17.57 14.26 12.04
C GLN A 162 -18.43 14.29 13.31
N PHE A 163 -18.20 13.36 14.24
CA PHE A 163 -18.97 13.28 15.49
C PHE A 163 -18.31 14.02 16.67
N GLY A 164 -17.12 14.59 16.49
CA GLY A 164 -16.37 15.29 17.54
C GLY A 164 -16.03 14.41 18.76
N ARG A 165 -16.03 13.09 18.60
CA ARG A 165 -15.74 12.10 19.65
C ARG A 165 -15.22 10.81 19.04
N THR A 166 -14.55 9.97 19.82
CA THR A 166 -14.16 8.63 19.37
C THR A 166 -15.40 7.77 19.09
N VAL A 167 -15.66 7.50 17.81
CA VAL A 167 -16.67 6.54 17.30
C VAL A 167 -16.00 5.21 16.98
N LEU A 168 -14.89 5.27 16.24
CA LEU A 168 -14.02 4.12 15.98
C LEU A 168 -12.67 4.33 16.67
N PRO A 169 -12.26 3.47 17.61
CA PRO A 169 -10.98 3.61 18.28
C PRO A 169 -9.84 3.30 17.30
N ILE A 170 -8.99 4.30 17.03
CA ILE A 170 -7.77 4.17 16.22
C ILE A 170 -6.48 4.18 17.07
N GLY A 171 -6.62 4.40 18.38
CA GLY A 171 -5.51 4.41 19.33
C GLY A 171 -4.67 5.67 19.25
N GLU A 172 -5.32 6.85 19.20
CA GLU A 172 -4.67 8.16 19.26
C GLU A 172 -3.70 8.25 20.47
N PRO A 173 -2.53 8.90 20.32
CA PRO A 173 -1.64 9.19 21.44
C PRO A 173 -2.41 10.03 22.47
N ARG A 174 -2.37 9.59 23.73
CA ARG A 174 -2.88 10.36 24.87
C ARG A 174 -1.82 11.29 25.40
#